data_AF-A0A3E4WEX6-F1
#
_entry.id   AF-A0A3E4WEX6-F1
#
_cell.length_a   1.000
_cell.length_b   1.000
_cell.length_c   1.000
_cell.angle_alpha   90.00
_cell.angle_beta   90.00
_cell.angle_gamma   90.00
#
_symmetry.space_group_name_H-M   'P 1'
#
loop_
_entity.id
_entity.type
_entity.pdbx_description
1 polymer ?
#
loop_
_entity_poly.entity_id
_entity_poly.type
_entity_poly.pdbx_seq_one_letter_code
_entity_poly.pdbx_strand_id
1 'polypeptide(L)'
;MGVWSLSDYPCLRLSPYATHYKQDNDEAVQIYQSMGPEFYASDLDDCLNLNPEMLSSVKSYTVKGEIYETSHTVLYDALNEGTSGVHNERRPVSSELLYDEVYRPPFYIYTGVVLKDKNGEELWNWGDKAPFEIYLPNTPEGEQGAVPHLTFMSRYILVVTVEMKVENNGRENTIVSSHTFVPRFRWDYYNSGDWYYNVYPFVPIEN
;
A
#
# COMPACT_ATOMS: atom_id res chain seq x y z
N MET A 1 17.24 -23.50 11.78
CA MET A 1 16.27 -22.66 11.06
C MET A 1 15.58 -21.75 12.06
N GLY A 2 15.10 -20.58 11.64
CA GLY A 2 14.24 -19.73 12.48
C GLY A 2 12.93 -20.43 12.87
N VAL A 3 12.18 -19.84 13.79
CA VAL A 3 10.93 -20.41 14.33
C VAL A 3 9.83 -20.49 13.25
N TRP A 4 9.90 -19.59 12.27
CA TRP A 4 9.03 -19.50 11.10
C TRP A 4 9.78 -18.80 9.95
N SER A 5 9.22 -18.88 8.75
CA SER A 5 9.68 -18.21 7.54
C SER A 5 8.51 -17.84 6.64
N LEU A 6 8.74 -16.95 5.66
CA LEU A 6 7.78 -16.68 4.58
C LEU A 6 8.34 -17.21 3.27
N SER A 7 7.48 -17.84 2.45
CA SER A 7 7.84 -18.26 1.09
C SER A 7 7.75 -17.14 0.06
N ASP A 8 7.09 -16.03 0.38
CA ASP A 8 7.06 -14.80 -0.42
C ASP A 8 7.13 -13.56 0.48
N TYR A 9 7.42 -12.40 -0.12
CA TYR A 9 7.44 -11.13 0.58
C TYR A 9 6.03 -10.71 1.00
N PRO A 10 5.85 -10.18 2.22
CA PRO A 10 4.56 -9.66 2.64
C PRO A 10 4.20 -8.41 1.82
N CYS A 11 2.91 -8.22 1.59
CA CYS A 11 2.38 -7.10 0.83
C CYS A 11 1.55 -6.17 1.73
N LEU A 12 1.66 -4.87 1.48
CA LEU A 12 0.69 -3.89 1.92
C LEU A 12 -0.34 -3.65 0.82
N ARG A 13 -1.59 -3.50 1.22
CA ARG A 13 -2.72 -3.20 0.34
C ARG A 13 -2.94 -1.70 0.25
N LEU A 14 -3.15 -1.20 -0.96
CA LEU A 14 -3.48 0.19 -1.24
C LEU A 14 -4.91 0.28 -1.77
N SER A 15 -5.68 1.22 -1.24
CA SER A 15 -7.00 1.54 -1.80
C SER A 15 -6.82 2.21 -3.16
N PRO A 16 -7.39 1.65 -4.24
CA PRO A 16 -7.36 2.29 -5.56
C PRO A 16 -8.25 3.54 -5.62
N TYR A 17 -9.25 3.65 -4.74
CA TYR A 17 -10.10 4.84 -4.67
C TYR A 17 -9.38 6.03 -4.04
N ALA A 18 -9.50 7.18 -4.68
CA ALA A 18 -8.96 8.45 -4.18
C ALA A 18 -9.93 9.60 -4.44
N THR A 19 -9.86 10.62 -3.57
CA THR A 19 -10.65 11.85 -3.70
C THR A 19 -9.77 13.07 -3.94
N HIS A 20 -10.27 14.02 -4.73
CA HIS A 20 -9.54 15.23 -5.08
C HIS A 20 -9.28 16.06 -3.82
N TYR A 21 -8.04 16.51 -3.66
CA TYR A 21 -7.59 17.30 -2.52
C TYR A 21 -7.29 18.75 -2.92
N LYS A 22 -6.46 18.94 -3.95
CA LYS A 22 -6.09 20.26 -4.49
C LYS A 22 -5.42 20.11 -5.86
N GLN A 23 -5.21 21.22 -6.56
CA GLN A 23 -4.24 21.30 -7.63
C GLN A 23 -2.81 21.42 -7.06
N ASP A 24 -1.83 20.82 -7.75
CA ASP A 24 -0.41 21.04 -7.46
C ASP A 24 0.05 22.45 -7.92
N ASN A 25 1.31 22.82 -7.66
CA ASN A 25 1.90 23.99 -8.29
C ASN A 25 2.13 23.79 -9.80
N ASP A 26 2.29 22.55 -10.25
CA ASP A 26 2.21 22.20 -11.66
C ASP A 26 0.75 22.19 -12.13
N GLU A 27 0.44 23.03 -13.11
CA GLU A 27 -0.92 23.21 -13.63
C GLU A 27 -1.53 21.95 -14.24
N ALA A 28 -0.69 20.98 -14.66
CA ALA A 28 -1.13 19.69 -15.20
C ALA A 28 -1.44 18.64 -14.11
N VAL A 29 -1.00 18.86 -12.86
CA VAL A 29 -1.05 17.86 -11.80
C VAL A 29 -2.16 18.19 -10.80
N GLN A 30 -3.02 17.20 -10.55
CA GLN A 30 -4.01 17.20 -9.49
C GLN A 30 -3.56 16.29 -8.35
N ILE A 31 -3.71 16.75 -7.11
CA ILE A 31 -3.40 15.96 -5.92
C ILE A 31 -4.68 15.26 -5.46
N TYR A 32 -4.62 13.94 -5.41
CA TYR A 32 -5.66 13.08 -4.87
C TYR A 32 -5.20 12.45 -3.57
N GLN A 33 -6.12 12.26 -2.63
CA GLN A 33 -5.87 11.56 -1.37
C GLN A 33 -6.56 10.20 -1.36
N SER A 34 -5.85 9.17 -0.91
CA SER A 34 -6.42 7.83 -0.67
C SER A 34 -6.04 7.34 0.71
N MET A 35 -6.71 6.28 1.17
CA MET A 35 -6.40 5.64 2.44
C MET A 35 -4.95 5.13 2.46
N GLY A 36 -4.32 5.26 3.63
CA GLY A 36 -2.99 4.72 3.89
C GLY A 36 -2.92 3.20 3.68
N PRO A 37 -1.71 2.64 3.56
CA PRO A 37 -1.54 1.22 3.33
C PRO A 37 -2.03 0.39 4.50
N GLU A 38 -2.63 -0.76 4.18
CA GLU A 38 -3.16 -1.70 5.15
C GLU A 38 -2.45 -3.05 5.06
N PHE A 39 -2.39 -3.76 6.19
CA PHE A 39 -1.87 -5.11 6.27
C PHE A 39 -2.95 -6.04 6.81
N TYR A 40 -3.16 -7.15 6.11
CA TYR A 40 -4.10 -8.19 6.50
C TYR A 40 -3.31 -9.44 6.86
N ALA A 41 -3.45 -9.94 8.09
CA ALA A 41 -2.74 -11.15 8.53
C ALA A 41 -3.05 -12.37 7.65
N SER A 42 -4.29 -12.45 7.14
CA SER A 42 -4.72 -13.48 6.20
C SER A 42 -3.92 -13.51 4.89
N ASP A 43 -3.27 -12.40 4.52
CA ASP A 43 -2.41 -12.36 3.34
C ASP A 43 -1.15 -13.20 3.50
N LEU A 44 -0.84 -13.64 4.72
CA LEU A 44 0.30 -14.50 5.01
C LEU A 44 -0.08 -15.97 5.22
N ASP A 45 -1.38 -16.32 5.26
CA ASP A 45 -1.80 -17.69 5.60
C ASP A 45 -1.22 -18.73 4.62
N ASP A 46 -1.16 -18.40 3.32
CA ASP A 46 -0.62 -19.28 2.29
C ASP A 46 0.92 -19.26 2.19
N CYS A 47 1.58 -18.27 2.80
CA CYS A 47 3.01 -18.04 2.68
C CYS A 47 3.79 -18.29 3.97
N LEU A 48 3.11 -18.40 5.11
CA LEU A 48 3.73 -18.62 6.41
C LEU A 48 4.09 -20.09 6.61
N ASN A 49 5.38 -20.35 6.79
CA ASN A 49 5.91 -21.67 7.03
C ASN A 49 6.49 -21.74 8.45
N LEU A 50 5.85 -22.50 9.32
CA LEU A 50 6.40 -22.80 10.65
C LEU A 50 7.54 -23.82 10.53
N ASN A 51 8.49 -23.78 11.47
CA ASN A 51 9.57 -24.77 11.50
C ASN A 51 8.98 -26.19 11.64
N PRO A 52 9.24 -27.10 10.68
CA PRO A 52 8.71 -28.46 10.71
C PRO A 52 9.04 -29.24 11.99
N GLU A 53 10.21 -28.99 12.57
CA GLU A 53 10.67 -29.66 13.80
C GLU A 53 9.82 -29.30 15.03
N MET A 54 9.05 -28.21 14.97
CA MET A 54 8.19 -27.78 16.06
C MET A 54 6.72 -28.09 15.84
N LEU A 55 6.30 -28.49 14.63
CA LEU A 55 4.89 -28.62 14.27
C LEU A 55 4.11 -29.55 15.21
N SER A 56 4.73 -30.65 15.66
CA SER A 56 4.12 -31.59 16.61
C SER A 56 3.81 -30.98 17.98
N SER A 57 4.47 -29.87 18.32
CA SER A 57 4.32 -29.16 19.59
C SER A 57 3.48 -27.91 19.48
N VAL A 58 3.20 -27.40 18.28
CA VAL A 58 2.40 -26.17 18.09
C VAL A 58 0.92 -26.51 18.23
N LYS A 59 0.26 -25.92 19.23
CA LYS A 59 -1.21 -26.00 19.41
C LYS A 59 -1.94 -24.99 18.54
N SER A 60 -1.41 -23.78 18.50
CA SER A 60 -1.98 -22.66 17.75
C SER A 60 -0.94 -21.59 17.55
N TYR A 61 -1.20 -20.70 16.60
CA TYR A 61 -0.42 -19.50 16.41
C TYR A 61 -1.34 -18.34 16.01
N THR A 62 -0.85 -17.12 16.22
CA THR A 62 -1.47 -15.89 15.73
C THR A 62 -0.42 -15.03 15.05
N VAL A 63 -0.85 -14.29 14.04
CA VAL A 63 0.00 -13.40 13.26
C VAL A 63 -0.50 -11.97 13.45
N LYS A 64 0.43 -11.05 13.68
CA LYS A 64 0.16 -9.61 13.77
C LYS A 64 1.14 -8.89 12.85
N GLY A 65 0.67 -7.84 12.19
CA GLY A 65 1.52 -6.94 11.42
C GLY A 65 1.38 -5.51 11.91
N GLU A 66 2.50 -4.83 12.04
CA GLU A 66 2.57 -3.41 12.38
C GLU A 66 3.32 -2.66 11.28
N ILE A 67 2.71 -1.59 10.78
CA ILE A 67 3.25 -0.78 9.69
C ILE A 67 3.90 0.46 10.32
N TYR A 68 5.10 0.80 9.84
CA TYR A 68 5.79 2.05 10.19
C TYR A 68 6.35 2.71 8.94
N GLU A 69 6.70 3.99 9.05
CA GLU A 69 7.40 4.76 8.02
C GLU A 69 8.82 5.11 8.49
N THR A 70 9.79 5.22 7.58
CA THR A 70 11.15 5.68 7.87
C THR A 70 11.68 6.67 6.83
N SER A 71 12.66 7.49 7.20
CA SER A 71 13.32 8.44 6.30
C SER A 71 14.32 7.81 5.33
N HIS A 72 14.73 6.54 5.52
CA HIS A 72 15.89 5.94 4.86
C HIS A 72 15.62 4.77 3.90
N THR A 73 14.39 4.24 3.82
CA THR A 73 14.13 3.13 2.90
C THR A 73 14.27 3.60 1.45
N VAL A 74 15.06 2.85 0.68
CA VAL A 74 15.34 3.10 -0.73
C VAL A 74 14.02 3.22 -1.49
N LEU A 75 13.93 4.29 -2.27
CA LEU A 75 12.81 4.64 -3.13
C LEU A 75 12.68 3.58 -4.25
N TYR A 76 12.00 2.48 -3.97
CA TYR A 76 11.64 1.51 -5.01
C TYR A 76 10.31 1.92 -5.64
N ASP A 77 10.20 1.72 -6.94
CA ASP A 77 8.92 1.77 -7.64
C ASP A 77 8.04 0.64 -7.09
N ALA A 78 7.14 0.98 -6.17
CA ALA A 78 6.34 -0.02 -5.47
C ALA A 78 5.35 -0.77 -6.38
N LEU A 79 5.13 -0.31 -7.61
CA LEU A 79 4.28 -0.97 -8.61
C LEU A 79 5.09 -1.58 -9.76
N ASN A 80 6.40 -1.33 -9.82
CA ASN A 80 7.32 -1.89 -10.82
C ASN A 80 6.93 -1.52 -12.26
N GLU A 81 6.34 -0.32 -12.45
CA GLU A 81 5.82 0.18 -13.73
C GLU A 81 6.84 1.00 -14.54
N GLY A 82 8.05 1.22 -13.99
CA GLY A 82 9.23 1.56 -14.77
C GLY A 82 9.10 2.86 -15.55
N THR A 83 8.76 3.98 -14.91
CA THR A 83 9.03 5.33 -15.46
C THR A 83 9.01 6.39 -14.36
N SER A 84 9.93 7.35 -14.47
CA SER A 84 10.01 8.57 -13.64
C SER A 84 8.96 9.58 -14.09
N GLY A 85 8.12 10.11 -13.20
CA GLY A 85 7.19 11.15 -13.65
C GLY A 85 6.45 11.96 -12.61
N VAL A 86 6.05 11.39 -11.46
CA VAL A 86 5.29 12.18 -10.48
C VAL A 86 5.82 11.94 -9.07
N HIS A 87 6.30 13.02 -8.46
CA HIS A 87 6.86 13.00 -7.12
C HIS A 87 5.74 12.82 -6.09
N ASN A 88 5.84 11.79 -5.26
CA ASN A 88 5.16 11.82 -3.96
C ASN A 88 5.78 12.95 -3.14
N GLU A 89 5.00 14.00 -2.84
CA GLU A 89 5.47 15.14 -2.03
C GLU A 89 5.76 14.77 -0.57
N ARG A 90 5.48 13.52 -0.15
CA ARG A 90 5.42 13.20 1.27
C ARG A 90 6.77 12.88 1.88
N ARG A 91 7.08 13.62 2.95
CA ARG A 91 8.14 13.31 3.92
C ARG A 91 7.48 12.93 5.25
N PRO A 92 8.09 12.03 6.05
CA PRO A 92 7.66 11.75 7.40
C PRO A 92 7.51 13.05 8.20
N VAL A 93 6.42 13.16 8.97
CA VAL A 93 6.12 14.34 9.76
C VAL A 93 6.75 14.17 11.14
N SER A 94 7.46 15.18 11.64
CA SER A 94 8.18 15.09 12.92
C SER A 94 7.28 14.79 14.11
N SER A 95 6.01 15.20 14.08
CA SER A 95 5.03 14.90 15.13
C SER A 95 4.66 13.42 15.22
N GLU A 96 4.89 12.64 14.15
CA GLU A 96 4.62 11.21 14.09
C GLU A 96 5.83 10.36 14.47
N LEU A 97 6.94 10.97 14.88
CA LEU A 97 8.14 10.26 15.29
C LEU A 97 7.86 9.38 16.51
N LEU A 98 8.18 8.10 16.41
CA LEU A 98 8.05 7.13 17.50
C LEU A 98 9.37 7.00 18.24
N TYR A 99 10.45 6.68 17.52
CA TYR A 99 11.80 6.53 18.04
C TYR A 99 12.81 6.57 16.88
N ASP A 100 14.02 7.06 17.15
CA ASP A 100 15.09 7.27 16.17
C ASP A 100 14.60 7.93 14.87
N GLU A 101 14.36 7.13 13.83
CA GLU A 101 13.90 7.53 12.50
C GLU A 101 12.70 6.70 12.01
N VAL A 102 11.93 6.17 12.96
CA VAL A 102 10.71 5.39 12.75
C VAL A 102 9.50 6.24 13.13
N TYR A 103 8.54 6.32 12.24
CA TYR A 103 7.36 7.18 12.32
C TYR A 103 6.07 6.35 12.24
N ARG A 104 4.98 6.88 12.81
CA ARG A 104 3.64 6.33 12.56
C ARG A 104 3.28 6.51 11.09
N PRO A 105 2.68 5.49 10.46
CA PRO A 105 2.19 5.62 9.10
C PRO A 105 1.03 6.63 9.07
N PRO A 106 0.89 7.41 7.99
CA PRO A 106 -0.19 8.37 7.87
C PRO A 106 -1.52 7.68 7.58
N PHE A 107 -2.61 8.33 8.00
CA PHE A 107 -3.96 7.85 7.70
C PHE A 107 -4.33 7.98 6.21
N TYR A 108 -3.82 9.02 5.54
CA TYR A 108 -4.01 9.25 4.10
C TYR A 108 -2.65 9.31 3.38
N ILE A 109 -2.62 8.87 2.13
CA ILE A 109 -1.53 9.12 1.19
C ILE A 109 -2.00 10.12 0.13
N TYR A 110 -1.07 10.92 -0.38
CA TYR A 110 -1.34 11.95 -1.39
C TYR A 110 -0.57 11.61 -2.65
N THR A 111 -1.27 11.70 -3.77
CA THR A 111 -0.81 11.18 -5.05
C THR A 111 -1.06 12.24 -6.11
N GLY A 112 -0.01 12.64 -6.83
CA GLY A 112 -0.16 13.50 -8.00
C GLY A 112 -0.65 12.72 -9.20
N VAL A 113 -1.64 13.26 -9.91
CA VAL A 113 -2.32 12.64 -11.04
C VAL A 113 -2.41 13.65 -12.17
N VAL A 114 -1.93 13.29 -13.36
CA VAL A 114 -2.18 14.04 -14.59
C VAL A 114 -3.47 13.50 -15.20
N LEU A 115 -4.48 14.35 -15.29
CA LEU A 115 -5.78 13.99 -15.87
C LEU A 115 -5.70 14.03 -17.40
N LYS A 116 -6.43 13.12 -18.04
CA LYS A 116 -6.56 13.06 -19.50
C LYS A 116 -8.02 13.04 -19.93
N ASP A 117 -8.30 13.66 -21.07
CA ASP A 117 -9.61 13.59 -21.70
C ASP A 117 -9.84 12.25 -22.42
N LYS A 118 -11.04 12.06 -22.99
CA LYS A 118 -11.38 10.85 -23.76
C LYS A 118 -10.50 10.56 -24.97
N ASN A 119 -9.73 11.53 -25.45
CA ASN A 119 -8.79 11.36 -26.57
C ASN A 119 -7.36 11.09 -26.07
N GLY A 120 -7.13 11.10 -24.75
CA GLY A 120 -5.81 10.93 -24.13
C GLY A 120 -5.01 12.23 -24.01
N GLU A 121 -5.62 13.39 -24.29
CA GLU A 121 -4.95 14.68 -24.17
C GLU A 121 -4.90 15.13 -22.71
N GLU A 122 -3.75 15.65 -22.28
CA GLU A 122 -3.56 16.13 -20.91
C GLU A 122 -4.39 17.37 -20.60
N LEU A 123 -4.94 17.40 -19.40
CA LEU A 123 -5.85 18.44 -18.94
C LEU A 123 -5.15 19.40 -17.98
N TRP A 124 -5.04 20.66 -18.41
CA TRP A 124 -4.33 21.71 -17.69
C TRP A 124 -5.30 22.67 -16.98
N ASN A 125 -4.93 23.16 -15.81
CA ASN A 125 -5.73 24.14 -15.05
C ASN A 125 -7.13 23.63 -14.68
N TRP A 126 -7.24 22.34 -14.38
CA TRP A 126 -8.52 21.74 -14.03
C TRP A 126 -8.96 22.04 -12.61
N GLY A 127 -8.06 22.12 -11.62
CA GLY A 127 -8.37 22.58 -10.26
C GLY A 127 -9.74 22.11 -9.76
N ASP A 128 -10.68 23.04 -9.55
CA ASP A 128 -12.05 22.77 -9.08
C ASP A 128 -12.93 21.96 -10.07
N LYS A 129 -12.55 21.86 -11.34
CA LYS A 129 -13.21 21.05 -12.37
C LYS A 129 -12.74 19.59 -12.36
N ALA A 130 -11.64 19.28 -11.68
CA ALA A 130 -11.14 17.91 -11.58
C ALA A 130 -12.24 16.97 -11.02
N PRO A 131 -12.36 15.74 -11.52
CA PRO A 131 -13.29 14.78 -10.93
C PRO A 131 -13.00 14.62 -9.45
N PHE A 132 -14.02 14.79 -8.62
CA PHE A 132 -13.84 14.69 -7.17
C PHE A 132 -13.44 13.26 -6.77
N GLU A 133 -13.92 12.24 -7.47
CA GLU A 133 -13.67 10.83 -7.18
C GLU A 133 -12.99 10.16 -8.36
N ILE A 134 -11.92 9.41 -8.08
CA ILE A 134 -11.18 8.65 -9.10
C ILE A 134 -10.77 7.26 -8.59
N TYR A 135 -10.35 6.41 -9.53
CA TYR A 135 -9.65 5.16 -9.28
C TYR A 135 -8.24 5.18 -9.87
N LEU A 136 -7.29 4.63 -9.11
CA LEU A 136 -5.86 4.51 -9.42
C LEU A 136 -5.44 3.03 -9.43
N PRO A 137 -4.41 2.62 -10.20
CA PRO A 137 -3.70 3.38 -11.23
C PRO A 137 -4.36 3.16 -12.60
N ASN A 138 -4.68 1.91 -12.92
CA ASN A 138 -5.46 1.45 -14.05
C ASN A 138 -6.66 0.69 -13.49
N THR A 139 -7.76 0.67 -14.22
CA THR A 139 -8.89 -0.19 -13.86
C THR A 139 -8.48 -1.67 -14.04
N PRO A 140 -9.08 -2.62 -13.30
CA PRO A 140 -8.77 -4.05 -13.46
C PRO A 140 -8.87 -4.57 -14.91
N GLU A 141 -9.64 -3.88 -15.76
CA GLU A 141 -9.89 -4.22 -17.17
C GLU A 141 -9.06 -3.41 -18.18
N GLY A 142 -8.23 -2.46 -17.74
CA GLY A 142 -7.16 -1.89 -18.56
C GLY A 142 -7.56 -0.88 -19.64
N GLU A 143 -8.73 -0.23 -19.56
CA GLU A 143 -9.04 0.88 -20.48
C GLU A 143 -8.25 2.15 -20.12
N GLN A 144 -7.66 2.76 -21.16
CA GLN A 144 -6.54 3.73 -21.13
C GLN A 144 -6.93 5.18 -20.76
N GLY A 145 -7.88 5.40 -19.86
CA GLY A 145 -8.36 6.75 -19.51
C GLY A 145 -7.49 7.49 -18.48
N ALA A 146 -6.73 6.77 -17.66
CA ALA A 146 -5.74 7.34 -16.75
C ALA A 146 -4.53 6.42 -16.74
N VAL A 147 -3.41 6.90 -17.25
CA VAL A 147 -2.11 6.34 -16.87
C VAL A 147 -1.57 7.29 -15.82
N PRO A 148 -1.91 7.11 -14.53
CA PRO A 148 -1.22 7.85 -13.52
C PRO A 148 0.16 7.17 -13.46
N HIS A 149 1.18 7.88 -13.94
CA HIS A 149 2.57 7.48 -13.78
C HIS A 149 2.93 7.58 -12.29
N LEU A 150 2.38 6.68 -11.49
CA LEU A 150 2.49 6.71 -10.04
C LEU A 150 3.68 5.88 -9.62
N THR A 151 4.81 6.54 -9.42
CA THR A 151 5.87 5.94 -8.65
C THR A 151 5.53 6.06 -7.16
N PHE A 152 4.98 5.00 -6.58
CA PHE A 152 4.90 4.90 -5.12
C PHE A 152 6.29 4.59 -4.57
N MET A 153 7.01 5.62 -4.14
CA MET A 153 8.25 5.43 -3.40
C MET A 153 7.91 4.99 -1.97
N SER A 154 8.18 3.73 -1.62
CA SER A 154 7.86 3.21 -0.29
C SER A 154 8.92 3.59 0.74
N ARG A 155 8.46 4.25 1.80
CA ARG A 155 9.18 4.45 3.07
C ARG A 155 8.73 3.48 4.15
N TYR A 156 7.87 2.53 3.81
CA TYR A 156 7.23 1.67 4.79
C TYR A 156 8.11 0.49 5.16
N ILE A 157 8.06 0.14 6.44
CA ILE A 157 8.53 -1.13 6.97
C ILE A 157 7.33 -1.85 7.60
N LEU A 158 7.30 -3.17 7.45
CA LEU A 158 6.29 -4.02 8.06
C LEU A 158 6.99 -4.94 9.06
N VAL A 159 6.57 -4.87 10.32
CA VAL A 159 6.99 -5.81 11.35
C VAL A 159 5.91 -6.88 11.48
N VAL A 160 6.25 -8.11 11.10
CA VAL A 160 5.39 -9.27 11.28
C VAL A 160 5.81 -10.01 12.53
N THR A 161 4.86 -10.19 13.45
CA THR A 161 5.04 -10.92 14.70
C THR A 161 4.18 -12.18 14.69
N VAL A 162 4.83 -13.33 14.91
CA VAL A 162 4.16 -14.62 15.08
C VAL A 162 4.25 -15.03 16.56
N GLU A 163 3.09 -15.17 17.18
CA GLU A 163 2.96 -15.73 18.54
C GLU A 163 2.44 -17.16 18.45
N MET A 164 3.20 -18.12 18.96
CA MET A 164 2.85 -19.55 18.97
C MET A 164 2.62 -20.04 20.40
N LYS A 165 1.54 -20.79 20.60
CA LYS A 165 1.32 -21.62 21.79
C LYS A 165 1.89 -23.00 21.51
N VAL A 166 2.92 -23.39 22.27
CA VAL A 166 3.60 -24.67 22.11
C VAL A 166 3.49 -25.51 23.38
N GLU A 167 3.23 -26.80 23.23
CA GLU A 167 3.33 -27.77 24.31
C GLU A 167 4.63 -28.56 24.21
N ASN A 168 5.40 -28.53 25.28
CA ASN A 168 6.62 -29.32 25.41
C ASN A 168 6.62 -29.99 26.79
N ASN A 169 6.69 -31.32 26.81
CA ASN A 169 6.70 -32.14 28.02
C ASN A 169 5.56 -31.81 29.01
N GLY A 170 4.34 -31.66 28.50
CA GLY A 170 3.14 -31.37 29.30
C GLY A 170 3.07 -29.94 29.86
N ARG A 171 3.95 -29.03 29.42
CA ARG A 171 3.90 -27.60 29.76
C ARG A 171 3.63 -26.77 28.52
N GLU A 172 2.67 -25.87 28.65
CA GLU A 172 2.38 -24.88 27.63
C GLU A 172 3.30 -23.68 27.76
N ASN A 173 3.93 -23.28 26.66
CA ASN A 173 4.81 -22.12 26.57
C ASN A 173 4.33 -21.23 25.41
N THR A 174 4.65 -19.94 25.49
CA THR A 174 4.40 -18.99 24.40
C THR A 174 5.73 -18.57 23.80
N ILE A 175 5.86 -18.73 22.48
CA ILE A 175 7.01 -18.24 21.73
C ILE A 175 6.54 -17.05 20.90
N VAL A 176 7.24 -15.93 21.01
CA VAL A 176 6.99 -14.73 20.20
C VAL A 176 8.23 -14.47 19.36
N SER A 177 8.04 -14.28 18.06
CA SER A 177 9.13 -13.99 17.13
C SER A 177 8.66 -12.98 16.09
N SER A 178 9.45 -11.92 15.93
CA SER A 178 9.15 -10.82 15.02
C SER A 178 10.25 -10.64 13.98
N HIS A 179 9.88 -10.41 12.74
CA HIS A 179 10.80 -10.06 11.66
C HIS A 179 10.33 -8.75 10.98
N THR A 180 11.30 -7.95 10.54
CA THR A 180 11.05 -6.71 9.81
C THR A 180 11.25 -6.95 8.31
N PHE A 181 10.32 -6.43 7.51
CA PHE A 181 10.33 -6.55 6.06
C PHE A 181 10.21 -5.17 5.41
N VAL A 182 10.82 -5.03 4.24
CA VAL A 182 10.41 -4.02 3.27
C VAL A 182 9.26 -4.65 2.47
N PRO A 183 8.02 -4.19 2.65
CA PRO A 183 6.87 -4.82 2.02
C PRO A 183 6.78 -4.45 0.54
N ARG A 184 6.16 -5.34 -0.24
CA ARG A 184 5.65 -4.99 -1.58
C ARG A 184 4.28 -4.31 -1.46
N PHE A 185 3.80 -3.72 -2.55
CA PHE A 185 2.47 -3.11 -2.59
C PHE A 185 1.60 -3.80 -3.62
N ARG A 186 0.31 -3.85 -3.34
CA ARG A 186 -0.71 -4.27 -4.30
C ARG A 186 -1.99 -3.46 -4.11
N TRP A 187 -2.74 -3.31 -5.18
CA TRP A 187 -4.04 -2.68 -5.15
C TRP A 187 -5.09 -3.61 -4.56
N ASP A 188 -5.94 -3.07 -3.70
CA ASP A 188 -7.09 -3.79 -3.16
C ASP A 188 -8.36 -3.44 -3.93
N TYR A 189 -8.56 -4.14 -5.05
CA TYR A 189 -9.80 -4.06 -5.82
C TYR A 189 -10.95 -4.85 -5.20
N TYR A 190 -10.73 -5.65 -4.13
CA TYR A 190 -11.84 -6.40 -3.54
C TYR A 190 -12.85 -5.48 -2.84
N ASN A 191 -12.41 -4.31 -2.38
CA ASN A 191 -13.27 -3.32 -1.75
C ASN A 191 -13.91 -2.33 -2.75
N SER A 192 -13.69 -2.47 -4.06
CA SER A 192 -14.10 -1.46 -5.04
C SER A 192 -15.52 -1.61 -5.59
N GLY A 193 -16.26 -2.68 -5.29
CA GLY A 193 -17.65 -2.90 -5.75
C GLY A 193 -17.84 -2.73 -7.27
N ASP A 194 -19.07 -2.55 -7.76
CA ASP A 194 -19.32 -2.21 -9.19
C ASP A 194 -19.35 -0.69 -9.44
N TRP A 195 -19.19 0.13 -8.40
CA TRP A 195 -19.35 1.57 -8.53
C TRP A 195 -18.17 2.25 -9.23
N TYR A 196 -17.01 1.58 -9.32
CA TYR A 196 -15.85 2.09 -10.05
C TYR A 196 -16.14 2.37 -11.53
N TYR A 197 -17.15 1.71 -12.13
CA TYR A 197 -17.60 1.98 -13.51
C TYR A 197 -18.19 3.39 -13.68
N ASN A 198 -18.54 4.09 -12.60
CA ASN A 198 -19.20 5.40 -12.63
C ASN A 198 -18.26 6.57 -12.33
N VAL A 199 -16.96 6.33 -12.24
CA VAL A 199 -15.95 7.34 -11.89
C VAL A 199 -14.77 7.27 -12.84
N TYR A 200 -13.95 8.32 -12.85
CA TYR A 200 -12.76 8.37 -13.70
C TYR A 200 -11.75 7.28 -13.26
N PRO A 201 -11.12 6.54 -14.19
CA PRO A 201 -11.12 6.75 -15.65
C PRO A 201 -12.22 6.04 -16.46
N PHE A 202 -13.10 5.24 -15.86
CA PHE A 202 -14.18 4.57 -16.60
C PHE A 202 -15.18 5.55 -17.21
N VAL A 203 -15.47 6.64 -16.51
CA VAL A 203 -16.20 7.78 -17.06
C VAL A 203 -15.17 8.80 -17.52
N PRO A 204 -14.88 8.89 -18.83
CA PRO A 204 -13.85 9.79 -19.33
C PRO A 204 -14.29 11.24 -19.19
N ILE A 205 -13.31 12.13 -19.07
CA ILE A 205 -13.55 13.56 -19.00
C ILE A 205 -13.84 14.09 -20.41
N GLU A 206 -14.91 14.86 -20.55
CA GLU A 206 -15.26 15.58 -21.78
C GLU A 206 -14.82 17.05 -21.68
N ASN A 207 -14.05 17.51 -22.69
CA ASN A 207 -13.63 18.91 -22.85
C ASN A 207 -14.76 19.79 -23.40
#